data_AF-A0A2V6BW89-F1
#
_entry.id   AF-A0A2V6BW89-F1
#
_cell.length_a   1.000
_cell.length_b   1.000
_cell.length_c   1.000
_cell.angle_alpha   90.00
_cell.angle_beta   90.00
_cell.angle_gamma   90.00
#
_symmetry.space_group_name_H-M   'P 1'
#
loop_
_entity.id
_entity.type
_entity.pdbx_description
1 polymer ?
#
loop_
_entity_poly.entity_id
_entity_poly.type
_entity_poly.pdbx_seq_one_letter_code
_entity_poly.pdbx_strand_id
1 'polypeptide(L)'
;ISGNSAGTSGGGIYNVSSNLQVATSTISGNSAGSGGGIYIDGPYGRIQITSTIIDAGASGENIFNLGAVTSHGYNLSSDDGGGYLNGPGDQINTDPLLGPLEDNGGPTETHALLLGSPAIDQGNSGGVYIDQRRFHRPFDVPGIPNAVGGDGSDIGAFEFGAFAIGGDFNGDGFTDYLLFNSSSRATAIWYLQDNVYITWNGRYGPTLPVGWAAVDAADFNGDSKPDYVLYNASTRQTAIWYLDNNVLISAAYGPTIASGYVLSGVADFNSDGKPDYVLYNASTRQTAIWYLNNNVLVSGAYGPTIASGYVLSGVADFNTDGKPDYVLYNANTRQTAIWYLDNNVYVSGAYGPTIASGYVLSGVADFNTDGKPDYVLYSAGTRQTLIWYLDNNIYLRGAWGPTLPAGWSLVAP
;
A
#
# COMPACT_ATOMS: atom_id res chain seq x y z
N ILE A 1 21.76 0.37 3.60
CA ILE A 1 23.22 0.47 3.35
C ILE A 1 23.79 -0.93 3.37
N SER A 2 24.36 -1.41 2.26
CA SER A 2 24.75 -2.82 2.17
C SER A 2 26.08 -3.07 1.47
N GLY A 3 26.80 -4.10 1.94
CA GLY A 3 27.95 -4.68 1.25
C GLY A 3 29.20 -3.80 1.15
N ASN A 4 29.35 -2.77 1.99
CA ASN A 4 30.51 -1.88 1.98
C ASN A 4 31.66 -2.43 2.81
N SER A 5 32.90 -2.10 2.46
CA SER A 5 34.09 -2.50 3.21
C SER A 5 35.07 -1.35 3.43
N ALA A 6 35.57 -1.20 4.65
CA ALA A 6 36.62 -0.25 5.00
C ALA A 6 37.80 -0.95 5.69
N GLY A 7 39.02 -0.46 5.46
CA GLY A 7 40.22 -1.06 6.08
C GLY A 7 40.33 -0.83 7.59
N THR A 8 39.75 0.28 8.10
CA THR A 8 39.91 0.69 9.50
C THR A 8 38.57 0.85 10.21
N SER A 9 37.70 1.75 9.75
CA SER A 9 36.56 2.20 10.55
C SER A 9 35.33 2.48 9.69
N GLY A 10 34.15 2.12 10.20
CA GLY A 10 32.85 2.53 9.64
C GLY A 10 32.55 1.88 8.29
N GLY A 11 32.31 0.57 8.30
CA GLY A 11 32.02 -0.19 7.09
C GLY A 11 30.75 0.34 6.40
N GLY A 12 29.65 0.47 7.14
CA GLY A 12 28.40 1.04 6.63
C GLY A 12 28.32 2.55 6.83
N ILE A 13 28.48 3.02 8.07
CA ILE A 13 28.40 4.44 8.44
C ILE A 13 29.64 4.84 9.24
N TYR A 14 30.27 5.95 8.85
CA TYR A 14 31.32 6.63 9.62
C TYR A 14 30.85 8.03 10.02
N ASN A 15 30.44 8.20 11.28
CA ASN A 15 29.90 9.46 11.81
C ASN A 15 30.99 10.26 12.54
N VAL A 16 31.42 11.39 11.97
CA VAL A 16 32.44 12.28 12.56
C VAL A 16 31.79 13.52 13.15
N SER A 17 31.77 13.63 14.48
CA SER A 17 31.36 14.85 15.21
C SER A 17 30.02 15.46 14.75
N SER A 18 29.07 14.62 14.29
CA SER A 18 27.74 15.06 13.85
C SER A 18 26.63 14.44 14.69
N ASN A 19 25.42 15.00 14.58
CA ASN A 19 24.20 14.41 15.11
C ASN A 19 23.45 13.70 13.98
N LEU A 20 23.51 12.38 13.96
CA LEU A 20 22.89 11.53 12.94
C LEU A 20 21.66 10.84 13.52
N GLN A 21 20.56 10.86 12.76
CA GLN A 21 19.38 10.06 13.05
C GLN A 21 19.30 8.93 12.02
N VAL A 22 19.17 7.69 12.50
CA VAL A 22 18.92 6.51 11.68
C VAL A 22 17.61 5.91 12.16
N ALA A 23 16.60 5.94 11.30
CA ALA A 23 15.30 5.39 11.58
C ALA A 23 14.91 4.43 10.45
N THR A 24 14.18 3.36 10.78
CA THR A 24 13.49 2.51 9.79
C THR A 24 14.40 2.08 8.63
N SER A 25 15.64 1.69 8.96
CA SER A 25 16.71 1.45 7.99
C SER A 25 17.31 0.05 8.14
N THR A 26 17.91 -0.46 7.07
CA THR A 26 18.67 -1.73 7.09
C THR A 26 20.14 -1.47 6.74
N ILE A 27 21.05 -1.83 7.65
CA ILE A 27 22.50 -1.73 7.50
C ILE A 27 23.08 -3.14 7.57
N SER A 28 23.28 -3.81 6.44
CA SER A 28 23.65 -5.24 6.40
C SER A 28 24.92 -5.52 5.57
N GLY A 29 25.68 -6.54 5.93
CA GLY A 29 26.82 -7.05 5.14
C GLY A 29 28.01 -6.09 5.03
N ASN A 30 28.05 -5.03 5.85
CA ASN A 30 29.14 -4.05 5.82
C ASN A 30 30.29 -4.49 6.75
N SER A 31 31.55 -4.21 6.41
CA SER A 31 32.70 -4.70 7.19
C SER A 31 33.79 -3.64 7.39
N ALA A 32 34.38 -3.61 8.57
CA ALA A 32 35.53 -2.76 8.90
C ALA A 32 36.40 -3.38 10.00
N GLY A 33 37.54 -2.77 10.31
CA GLY A 33 38.34 -3.14 11.48
C GLY A 33 37.62 -2.80 12.80
N SER A 34 36.85 -1.71 12.82
CA SER A 34 35.94 -1.34 13.90
C SER A 34 34.67 -0.68 13.33
N GLY A 35 33.52 -0.99 13.90
CA GLY A 35 32.21 -0.52 13.43
C GLY A 35 31.93 -1.00 12.01
N GLY A 36 31.76 -2.31 11.83
CA GLY A 36 31.37 -2.91 10.55
C GLY A 36 30.04 -2.33 10.07
N GLY A 37 29.06 -2.20 10.97
CA GLY A 37 27.83 -1.46 10.73
C GLY A 37 28.03 0.05 10.83
N ILE A 38 28.23 0.55 12.05
CA ILE A 38 28.30 1.97 12.38
C ILE A 38 29.54 2.24 13.24
N TYR A 39 30.31 3.26 12.87
CA TYR A 39 31.40 3.82 13.68
C TYR A 39 31.09 5.27 14.04
N ILE A 40 31.11 5.59 15.34
CA ILE A 40 30.95 6.95 15.87
C ILE A 40 32.30 7.46 16.35
N ASP A 41 32.81 8.51 15.69
CA ASP A 41 34.12 9.09 15.98
C ASP A 41 34.05 10.27 16.96
N GLY A 42 34.88 10.18 18.01
CA GLY A 42 35.11 11.22 19.00
C GLY A 42 33.93 11.55 19.92
N PRO A 43 34.17 12.34 20.98
CA PRO A 43 33.19 12.62 22.04
C PRO A 43 31.97 13.44 21.58
N TYR A 44 32.07 14.07 20.42
CA TYR A 44 31.02 14.90 19.83
C TYR A 44 30.15 14.15 18.82
N GLY A 45 30.53 12.94 18.42
CA GLY A 45 29.67 12.06 17.62
C GLY A 45 28.41 11.70 18.42
N ARG A 46 27.26 11.87 17.79
CA ARG A 46 25.94 11.55 18.34
C ARG A 46 25.17 10.75 17.29
N ILE A 47 24.60 9.62 17.68
CA ILE A 47 23.66 8.89 16.84
C ILE A 47 22.41 8.53 17.62
N GLN A 48 21.25 8.69 16.98
CA GLN A 48 19.96 8.23 17.47
C GLN A 48 19.46 7.14 16.54
N ILE A 49 19.04 6.01 17.09
CA ILE A 49 18.66 4.82 16.32
C ILE A 49 17.25 4.39 16.71
N THR A 50 16.39 4.10 15.73
CA THR A 50 15.00 3.70 15.94
C THR A 50 14.56 2.73 14.85
N SER A 51 13.87 1.65 15.21
CA SER A 51 13.31 0.68 14.26
C SER A 51 14.27 0.24 13.14
N THR A 52 15.55 0.02 13.45
CA THR A 52 16.62 -0.20 12.45
C THR A 52 17.28 -1.56 12.63
N ILE A 53 17.53 -2.25 11.50
CA ILE A 53 18.34 -3.49 11.45
C ILE A 53 19.81 -3.14 11.24
N ILE A 54 20.69 -3.70 12.07
CA ILE A 54 22.14 -3.64 11.92
C ILE A 54 22.69 -5.07 11.94
N ASP A 55 23.32 -5.46 10.83
CA ASP A 55 23.83 -6.80 10.62
C ASP A 55 25.15 -6.76 9.84
N ALA A 56 26.24 -6.44 10.52
CA ALA A 56 27.55 -6.32 9.93
C ALA A 56 28.02 -7.66 9.33
N GLY A 57 28.85 -7.55 8.30
CA GLY A 57 29.43 -8.68 7.58
C GLY A 57 30.59 -9.35 8.33
N ALA A 58 31.60 -9.79 7.58
CA ALA A 58 32.63 -10.68 8.10
C ALA A 58 33.54 -10.08 9.19
N SER A 59 33.61 -8.75 9.34
CA SER A 59 34.45 -8.12 10.35
C SER A 59 33.91 -6.79 10.88
N GLY A 60 34.23 -6.52 12.15
CA GLY A 60 33.84 -5.32 12.87
C GLY A 60 32.45 -5.46 13.47
N GLU A 61 32.29 -5.04 14.73
CA GLU A 61 31.02 -4.99 15.44
C GLU A 61 29.96 -4.11 14.74
N ASN A 62 28.69 -4.35 15.03
CA ASN A 62 27.57 -3.58 14.48
C ASN A 62 27.66 -2.10 14.89
N ILE A 63 28.05 -1.82 16.13
CA ILE A 63 28.20 -0.45 16.63
C ILE A 63 29.52 -0.31 17.39
N PHE A 64 30.42 0.53 16.87
CA PHE A 64 31.58 1.03 17.59
C PHE A 64 31.40 2.49 17.96
N ASN A 65 31.59 2.83 19.23
CA ASN A 65 31.26 4.16 19.72
C ASN A 65 32.38 4.79 20.55
N LEU A 66 32.87 5.95 20.13
CA LEU A 66 33.71 6.87 20.92
C LEU A 66 32.97 8.16 21.31
N GLY A 67 31.68 8.25 20.99
CA GLY A 67 30.78 9.36 21.28
C GLY A 67 29.58 8.90 22.12
N ALA A 68 28.37 9.24 21.69
CA ALA A 68 27.14 8.79 22.33
C ALA A 68 26.14 8.19 21.33
N VAL A 69 25.52 7.09 21.77
CA VAL A 69 24.45 6.37 21.07
C VAL A 69 23.19 6.47 21.91
N THR A 70 22.06 6.74 21.28
CA THR A 70 20.74 6.71 21.90
C THR A 70 19.84 5.78 21.10
N SER A 71 19.40 4.68 21.71
CA SER A 71 18.32 3.86 21.16
C SER A 71 16.97 4.43 21.60
N HIS A 72 16.08 4.67 20.64
CA HIS A 72 14.66 4.92 20.95
C HIS A 72 13.81 3.64 20.87
N GLY A 73 14.42 2.48 20.68
CA GLY A 73 13.74 1.19 20.64
C GLY A 73 13.49 0.61 19.25
N TYR A 74 13.00 -0.62 19.28
CA TYR A 74 12.59 -1.46 18.15
C TYR A 74 13.70 -1.76 17.17
N ASN A 75 14.97 -1.68 17.57
CA ASN A 75 16.10 -2.00 16.71
C ASN A 75 16.42 -3.49 16.76
N LEU A 76 17.07 -4.00 15.72
CA LEU A 76 17.54 -5.38 15.68
C LEU A 76 19.03 -5.40 15.34
N SER A 77 19.82 -6.06 16.18
CA SER A 77 21.26 -6.26 15.97
C SER A 77 21.59 -7.75 15.99
N SER A 78 22.36 -8.19 14.99
CA SER A 78 22.85 -9.57 14.93
C SER A 78 23.90 -9.91 15.98
N ASP A 79 24.53 -8.89 16.58
CA ASP A 79 25.39 -8.98 17.77
C ASP A 79 24.76 -8.23 18.97
N ASP A 80 25.54 -7.98 20.03
CA ASP A 80 25.08 -7.26 21.23
C ASP A 80 24.79 -5.76 21.03
N GLY A 81 24.90 -5.24 19.80
CA GLY A 81 24.69 -3.83 19.46
C GLY A 81 25.70 -2.90 20.14
N GLY A 82 26.88 -3.40 20.50
CA GLY A 82 27.85 -2.71 21.33
C GLY A 82 27.37 -2.41 22.76
N GLY A 83 26.27 -3.05 23.19
CA GLY A 83 25.58 -2.77 24.46
C GLY A 83 24.78 -1.47 24.49
N TYR A 84 24.55 -0.83 23.34
CA TYR A 84 23.87 0.47 23.26
C TYR A 84 22.39 0.38 22.88
N LEU A 85 21.95 -0.75 22.35
CA LEU A 85 20.54 -1.01 22.01
C LEU A 85 19.82 -1.54 23.24
N ASN A 86 19.25 -0.61 24.02
CA ASN A 86 18.57 -0.86 25.29
C ASN A 86 17.19 -0.18 25.40
N GLY A 87 16.65 0.25 24.26
CA GLY A 87 15.31 0.82 24.14
C GLY A 87 14.21 -0.24 24.16
N PRO A 88 12.94 0.18 24.22
CA PRO A 88 11.79 -0.74 24.18
C PRO A 88 11.81 -1.55 22.88
N GLY A 89 11.58 -2.86 22.95
CA GLY A 89 11.51 -3.72 21.75
C GLY A 89 12.84 -3.96 21.04
N ASP A 90 13.98 -3.43 21.53
CA ASP A 90 15.28 -3.75 20.95
C ASP A 90 15.59 -5.25 21.06
N GLN A 91 16.09 -5.81 19.98
CA GLN A 91 16.52 -7.19 19.84
C GLN A 91 18.02 -7.24 19.56
N ILE A 92 18.78 -7.94 20.40
CA ILE A 92 20.24 -8.06 20.28
C ILE A 92 20.65 -9.53 20.26
N ASN A 93 21.77 -9.82 19.60
CA ASN A 93 22.24 -11.18 19.31
C ASN A 93 21.19 -12.00 18.53
N THR A 94 20.49 -11.34 17.62
CA THR A 94 19.36 -11.91 16.87
C THR A 94 19.65 -11.81 15.39
N ASP A 95 19.70 -12.95 14.69
CA ASP A 95 19.81 -12.97 13.22
C ASP A 95 18.53 -12.36 12.60
N PRO A 96 18.64 -11.28 11.80
CA PRO A 96 17.47 -10.67 11.17
C PRO A 96 16.82 -11.54 10.09
N LEU A 97 17.46 -12.60 9.61
CA LEU A 97 16.97 -13.44 8.51
C LEU A 97 16.63 -12.62 7.26
N LEU A 98 17.62 -11.90 6.75
CA LEU A 98 17.49 -11.08 5.53
C LEU A 98 17.71 -11.91 4.26
N GLY A 99 16.96 -11.58 3.21
CA GLY A 99 17.26 -11.97 1.83
C GLY A 99 18.49 -11.21 1.29
N PRO A 100 18.98 -11.57 0.09
CA PRO A 100 20.04 -10.81 -0.57
C PRO A 100 19.58 -9.39 -0.89
N LEU A 101 20.55 -8.49 -1.16
CA LEU A 101 20.24 -7.20 -1.75
C LEU A 101 19.85 -7.44 -3.20
N GLU A 102 18.60 -7.20 -3.54
CA GLU A 102 18.08 -7.40 -4.89
C GLU A 102 16.89 -6.47 -5.16
N ASP A 103 16.41 -6.48 -6.40
CA ASP A 103 15.19 -5.79 -6.79
C ASP A 103 13.97 -6.52 -6.21
N ASN A 104 13.52 -6.03 -5.06
CA ASN A 104 12.32 -6.49 -4.36
C ASN A 104 11.13 -5.54 -4.60
N GLY A 105 11.16 -4.76 -5.69
CA GLY A 105 10.21 -3.70 -6.01
C GLY A 105 10.67 -2.31 -5.55
N GLY A 106 10.04 -1.27 -6.11
CA GLY A 106 10.32 0.12 -5.80
C GLY A 106 11.56 0.72 -6.49
N PRO A 107 12.01 1.92 -6.06
CA PRO A 107 13.01 2.70 -6.79
C PRO A 107 14.47 2.26 -6.56
N THR A 108 14.75 1.36 -5.61
CA THR A 108 16.10 0.90 -5.23
C THR A 108 16.06 -0.55 -4.75
N GLU A 109 17.16 -1.28 -4.92
CA GLU A 109 17.32 -2.61 -4.30
C GLU A 109 17.19 -2.55 -2.77
N THR A 110 16.59 -3.57 -2.18
CA THR A 110 16.37 -3.69 -0.73
C THR A 110 16.70 -5.10 -0.25
N HIS A 111 16.87 -5.28 1.06
CA HIS A 111 16.91 -6.60 1.69
C HIS A 111 15.50 -6.95 2.17
N ALA A 112 14.87 -7.93 1.53
CA ALA A 112 13.59 -8.45 2.01
C ALA A 112 13.76 -9.18 3.34
N LEU A 113 12.72 -9.12 4.19
CA LEU A 113 12.63 -10.00 5.35
C LEU A 113 12.22 -11.39 4.89
N LEU A 114 12.96 -12.43 5.30
CA LEU A 114 12.58 -13.80 4.99
C LEU A 114 11.43 -14.26 5.91
N LEU A 115 10.67 -15.26 5.47
CA LEU A 115 9.60 -15.85 6.26
C LEU A 115 10.12 -16.30 7.63
N GLY A 116 9.49 -15.82 8.71
CA GLY A 116 9.90 -16.10 10.09
C GLY A 116 10.99 -15.17 10.62
N SER A 117 11.33 -14.10 9.89
CA SER A 117 12.24 -13.06 10.39
C SER A 117 11.74 -12.49 11.72
N PRO A 118 12.63 -12.35 12.72
CA PRO A 118 12.29 -11.71 14.00
C PRO A 118 12.08 -10.19 13.89
N ALA A 119 12.27 -9.60 12.70
CA ALA A 119 11.93 -8.21 12.45
C ALA A 119 10.44 -7.99 12.13
N ILE A 120 9.69 -9.06 11.80
CA ILE A 120 8.30 -8.95 11.34
C ILE A 120 7.36 -8.55 12.49
N ASP A 121 6.59 -7.47 12.30
CA ASP A 121 5.71 -6.78 13.26
C ASP A 121 6.40 -6.33 14.56
N GLN A 122 7.73 -6.36 14.62
CA GLN A 122 8.48 -6.03 15.84
C GLN A 122 8.98 -4.57 15.89
N GLY A 123 8.57 -3.76 14.93
CA GLY A 123 8.97 -2.39 14.72
C GLY A 123 8.09 -1.33 15.37
N ASN A 124 8.51 -0.08 15.16
CA ASN A 124 7.68 1.10 15.31
C ASN A 124 8.00 2.10 14.20
N SER A 125 7.00 2.47 13.40
CA SER A 125 7.21 3.29 12.20
C SER A 125 7.64 4.71 12.52
N GLY A 126 7.36 5.19 13.74
CA GLY A 126 7.62 6.58 14.15
C GLY A 126 6.87 7.61 13.31
N GLY A 127 5.77 7.22 12.64
CA GLY A 127 5.02 8.07 11.71
C GLY A 127 5.60 8.08 10.29
N VAL A 128 6.39 7.08 9.92
CA VAL A 128 6.80 6.82 8.53
C VAL A 128 5.81 5.84 7.91
N TYR A 129 5.03 6.29 6.94
CA TYR A 129 3.89 5.52 6.40
C TYR A 129 4.20 4.66 5.18
N ILE A 130 5.46 4.66 4.74
CA ILE A 130 5.94 3.85 3.62
C ILE A 130 7.31 3.26 3.90
N ASP A 131 7.56 2.08 3.35
CA ASP A 131 8.89 1.49 3.34
C ASP A 131 9.76 2.03 2.18
N GLN A 132 10.98 1.53 2.02
CA GLN A 132 11.90 2.00 0.98
C GLN A 132 11.39 1.73 -0.45
N ARG A 133 10.46 0.78 -0.62
CA ARG A 133 9.84 0.42 -1.90
C ARG A 133 8.61 1.26 -2.21
N ARG A 134 8.20 2.11 -1.26
CA ARG A 134 6.94 2.89 -1.24
C ARG A 134 5.70 2.05 -1.00
N PHE A 135 5.85 0.89 -0.36
CA PHE A 135 4.69 0.12 0.09
C PHE A 135 4.28 0.58 1.48
N HIS A 136 2.98 0.44 1.77
CA HIS A 136 2.37 0.92 2.99
C HIS A 136 3.04 0.37 4.26
N ARG A 137 3.12 1.21 5.29
CA ARG A 137 3.60 0.88 6.62
C ARG A 137 2.76 1.62 7.68
N PRO A 138 2.39 1.00 8.80
CA PRO A 138 2.62 -0.40 9.17
C PRO A 138 1.74 -1.37 8.34
N PHE A 139 2.22 -2.58 8.12
CA PHE A 139 1.41 -3.70 7.66
C PHE A 139 1.46 -4.82 8.70
N ASP A 140 0.39 -4.94 9.50
CA ASP A 140 0.28 -5.94 10.58
C ASP A 140 0.02 -7.33 10.00
N VAL A 141 1.00 -8.24 10.12
CA VAL A 141 0.89 -9.58 9.53
C VAL A 141 -0.02 -10.47 10.40
N PRO A 142 -1.15 -10.96 9.86
CA PRO A 142 -2.10 -11.75 10.62
C PRO A 142 -1.47 -12.98 11.28
N GLY A 143 -1.62 -13.07 12.59
CA GLY A 143 -1.16 -14.21 13.38
C GLY A 143 0.27 -14.08 13.91
N ILE A 144 0.98 -12.99 13.61
CA ILE A 144 2.22 -12.62 14.26
C ILE A 144 1.89 -11.52 15.28
N PRO A 145 2.23 -11.68 16.57
CA PRO A 145 1.98 -10.64 17.56
C PRO A 145 2.94 -9.46 17.43
N ASN A 146 2.41 -8.24 17.38
CA ASN A 146 3.22 -7.02 17.36
C ASN A 146 4.12 -6.91 18.61
N ALA A 147 5.28 -6.25 18.45
CA ALA A 147 6.10 -5.87 19.61
C ALA A 147 5.29 -5.07 20.62
N VAL A 148 5.58 -5.24 21.92
CA VAL A 148 4.89 -4.50 22.98
C VAL A 148 5.16 -3.00 22.82
N GLY A 149 4.12 -2.24 22.48
CA GLY A 149 4.20 -0.80 22.20
C GLY A 149 4.60 -0.46 20.75
N GLY A 150 4.83 -1.46 19.92
CA GLY A 150 4.94 -1.32 18.46
C GLY A 150 3.59 -1.05 17.81
N ASP A 151 3.62 -0.67 16.54
CA ASP A 151 2.45 -0.32 15.74
C ASP A 151 2.13 -1.37 14.65
N GLY A 152 2.79 -2.53 14.70
CA GLY A 152 2.69 -3.57 13.66
C GLY A 152 3.57 -3.29 12.45
N SER A 153 4.48 -2.30 12.53
CA SER A 153 5.50 -2.16 11.49
C SER A 153 6.62 -3.17 11.67
N ASP A 154 7.37 -3.40 10.60
CA ASP A 154 8.61 -4.17 10.67
C ASP A 154 9.81 -3.32 11.09
N ILE A 155 10.79 -3.99 11.69
CA ILE A 155 12.10 -3.39 11.93
C ILE A 155 12.84 -3.27 10.60
N GLY A 156 13.34 -2.07 10.28
CA GLY A 156 14.19 -1.82 9.12
C GLY A 156 13.50 -1.17 7.93
N ALA A 157 14.13 -1.28 6.77
CA ALA A 157 13.76 -0.54 5.55
C ALA A 157 12.66 -1.21 4.70
N PHE A 158 12.25 -2.42 5.06
CA PHE A 158 11.34 -3.27 4.29
C PHE A 158 10.13 -3.64 5.14
N GLU A 159 8.94 -3.60 4.55
CA GLU A 159 7.70 -4.04 5.18
C GLU A 159 7.17 -5.34 4.56
N PHE A 160 7.29 -6.45 5.28
CA PHE A 160 6.87 -7.77 4.88
C PHE A 160 5.37 -7.82 4.66
N GLY A 161 4.97 -8.35 3.51
CA GLY A 161 3.55 -8.45 3.15
C GLY A 161 2.89 -7.13 2.71
N ALA A 162 3.59 -5.99 2.77
CA ALA A 162 3.04 -4.75 2.27
C ALA A 162 2.94 -4.74 0.73
N PHE A 163 1.85 -4.16 0.21
CA PHE A 163 1.57 -3.99 -1.21
C PHE A 163 1.40 -2.51 -1.57
N ALA A 164 1.45 -2.20 -2.86
CA ALA A 164 1.14 -0.85 -3.35
C ALA A 164 -0.34 -0.52 -3.08
N ILE A 165 -0.62 0.67 -2.55
CA ILE A 165 -1.98 1.20 -2.44
C ILE A 165 -2.39 1.67 -3.83
N GLY A 166 -3.43 1.06 -4.41
CA GLY A 166 -3.90 1.39 -5.78
C GLY A 166 -4.29 2.86 -5.98
N GLY A 167 -4.56 3.58 -4.89
CA GLY A 167 -4.92 5.00 -4.87
C GLY A 167 -3.83 5.97 -4.40
N ASP A 168 -2.64 5.54 -3.97
CA ASP A 168 -1.59 6.50 -3.52
C ASP A 168 -0.78 7.02 -4.72
N PHE A 169 -1.24 8.13 -5.31
CA PHE A 169 -0.64 8.69 -6.52
C PHE A 169 0.64 9.48 -6.26
N ASN A 170 0.87 9.88 -5.01
CA ASN A 170 1.97 10.77 -4.65
C ASN A 170 3.07 10.07 -3.83
N GLY A 171 2.80 8.84 -3.39
CA GLY A 171 3.72 7.97 -2.66
C GLY A 171 3.96 8.45 -1.25
N ASP A 172 2.96 9.05 -0.58
CA ASP A 172 3.06 9.47 0.83
C ASP A 172 2.45 8.48 1.82
N GLY A 173 1.97 7.33 1.34
CA GLY A 173 1.38 6.27 2.13
C GLY A 173 -0.11 6.46 2.39
N PHE A 174 -0.73 7.50 1.82
CA PHE A 174 -2.14 7.77 1.96
C PHE A 174 -2.89 7.56 0.64
N THR A 175 -4.09 7.00 0.76
CA THR A 175 -5.05 6.81 -0.32
C THR A 175 -5.53 8.17 -0.88
N ASP A 176 -5.35 8.42 -2.19
CA ASP A 176 -5.70 9.67 -2.88
C ASP A 176 -6.85 9.50 -3.88
N TYR A 177 -7.71 10.51 -4.03
CA TYR A 177 -8.83 10.39 -4.96
C TYR A 177 -8.45 10.60 -6.43
N LEU A 178 -8.77 9.63 -7.29
CA LEU A 178 -8.91 9.80 -8.73
C LEU A 178 -10.31 10.29 -9.09
N LEU A 179 -10.40 11.47 -9.70
CA LEU A 179 -11.64 12.09 -10.14
C LEU A 179 -11.74 12.14 -11.67
N PHE A 180 -12.96 12.01 -12.18
CA PHE A 180 -13.26 12.16 -13.60
C PHE A 180 -14.46 13.07 -13.84
N ASN A 181 -14.35 13.93 -14.86
CA ASN A 181 -15.45 14.76 -15.34
C ASN A 181 -15.87 14.27 -16.73
N SER A 182 -17.02 13.61 -16.82
CA SER A 182 -17.50 13.01 -18.07
C SER A 182 -17.82 14.03 -19.18
N SER A 183 -18.12 15.29 -18.81
CA SER A 183 -18.46 16.34 -19.76
C SER A 183 -17.21 16.92 -20.44
N SER A 184 -16.16 17.19 -19.66
CA SER A 184 -14.88 17.69 -20.19
C SER A 184 -13.91 16.58 -20.59
N ARG A 185 -14.12 15.35 -20.09
CA ARG A 185 -13.21 14.20 -20.10
C ARG A 185 -11.93 14.42 -19.29
N ALA A 186 -11.90 15.47 -18.45
CA ALA A 186 -10.75 15.75 -17.62
C ALA A 186 -10.66 14.75 -16.46
N THR A 187 -9.43 14.40 -16.09
CA THR A 187 -9.13 13.69 -14.84
C THR A 187 -8.45 14.65 -13.86
N ALA A 188 -8.55 14.35 -12.58
CA ALA A 188 -7.81 15.05 -11.53
C ALA A 188 -7.47 14.08 -10.41
N ILE A 189 -6.34 14.29 -9.77
CA ILE A 189 -5.92 13.57 -8.58
C ILE A 189 -5.98 14.55 -7.41
N TRP A 190 -6.70 14.17 -6.36
CA TRP A 190 -6.79 14.93 -5.13
C TRP A 190 -6.04 14.18 -4.06
N TYR A 191 -4.94 14.76 -3.57
CA TYR A 191 -4.17 14.10 -2.54
C TYR A 191 -4.81 14.24 -1.17
N LEU A 192 -4.84 13.16 -0.42
CA LEU A 192 -5.47 13.09 0.88
C LEU A 192 -4.43 12.69 1.94
N GLN A 193 -4.68 13.13 3.17
CA GLN A 193 -4.10 12.50 4.35
C GLN A 193 -5.28 12.18 5.25
N ASP A 194 -5.56 10.89 5.43
CA ASP A 194 -6.81 10.44 6.03
C ASP A 194 -8.04 11.00 5.26
N ASN A 195 -8.99 11.64 5.94
CA ASN A 195 -10.17 12.21 5.30
C ASN A 195 -9.99 13.62 4.71
N VAL A 196 -8.77 14.17 4.74
CA VAL A 196 -8.52 15.59 4.46
C VAL A 196 -7.87 15.79 3.10
N TYR A 197 -8.55 16.50 2.19
CA TYR A 197 -7.94 16.92 0.92
C TYR A 197 -6.88 18.01 1.13
N ILE A 198 -5.67 17.74 0.66
CA ILE A 198 -4.55 18.68 0.74
C ILE A 198 -4.56 19.60 -0.48
N THR A 199 -5.31 20.69 -0.31
CA THR A 199 -5.66 21.70 -1.34
C THR A 199 -4.50 22.30 -2.14
N TRP A 200 -3.26 22.26 -1.64
CA TRP A 200 -2.10 22.82 -2.34
C TRP A 200 -1.42 21.84 -3.30
N ASN A 201 -1.79 20.56 -3.25
CA ASN A 201 -1.07 19.55 -3.99
C ASN A 201 -1.95 18.90 -5.08
N GLY A 202 -3.28 18.85 -4.98
CA GLY A 202 -4.13 18.23 -6.03
C GLY A 202 -3.87 18.73 -7.45
N ARG A 203 -3.88 17.82 -8.45
CA ARG A 203 -3.44 18.09 -9.83
C ARG A 203 -4.44 17.64 -10.87
N TYR A 204 -4.54 18.39 -11.96
CA TYR A 204 -5.22 17.90 -13.16
C TYR A 204 -4.37 16.86 -13.86
N GLY A 205 -4.98 15.71 -14.15
CA GLY A 205 -4.38 14.64 -14.93
C GLY A 205 -4.65 14.81 -16.43
N PRO A 206 -4.31 13.79 -17.24
CA PRO A 206 -4.53 13.83 -18.67
C PRO A 206 -6.03 13.81 -19.01
N THR A 207 -6.40 14.46 -20.13
CA THR A 207 -7.78 14.44 -20.65
C THR A 207 -8.01 13.19 -21.48
N LEU A 208 -9.08 12.45 -21.18
CA LEU A 208 -9.38 11.19 -21.85
C LEU A 208 -9.93 11.41 -23.28
N PRO A 209 -9.69 10.47 -24.22
CA PRO A 209 -10.31 10.52 -25.54
C PRO A 209 -11.82 10.35 -25.48
N VAL A 210 -12.53 10.77 -26.53
CA VAL A 210 -13.99 10.62 -26.62
C VAL A 210 -14.39 9.14 -26.53
N GLY A 211 -15.39 8.85 -25.69
CA GLY A 211 -15.93 7.51 -25.48
C GLY A 211 -15.20 6.69 -24.42
N TRP A 212 -14.07 7.19 -23.89
CA TRP A 212 -13.31 6.55 -22.82
C TRP A 212 -13.65 7.17 -21.46
N ALA A 213 -13.70 6.32 -20.43
CA ALA A 213 -13.81 6.71 -19.04
C ALA A 213 -12.71 6.01 -18.23
N ALA A 214 -12.20 6.68 -17.19
CA ALA A 214 -11.41 6.02 -16.16
C ALA A 214 -12.35 5.16 -15.31
N VAL A 215 -11.93 3.95 -15.01
CA VAL A 215 -12.71 2.99 -14.21
C VAL A 215 -12.08 2.79 -12.85
N ASP A 216 -10.76 2.68 -12.79
CA ASP A 216 -10.02 2.39 -11.56
C ASP A 216 -8.55 2.83 -11.72
N ALA A 217 -7.75 2.63 -10.67
CA ALA A 217 -6.31 2.79 -10.69
C ALA A 217 -5.58 1.68 -9.93
N ALA A 218 -4.43 1.25 -10.47
CA ALA A 218 -3.52 0.31 -9.82
C ALA A 218 -2.16 0.33 -10.54
N ASP A 219 -1.10 -0.15 -9.89
CA ASP A 219 0.22 -0.27 -10.51
C ASP A 219 0.27 -1.50 -11.45
N PHE A 220 0.15 -1.26 -12.76
CA PHE A 220 0.14 -2.35 -13.76
C PHE A 220 1.53 -2.71 -14.27
N ASN A 221 2.54 -1.87 -14.02
CA ASN A 221 3.88 -2.03 -14.57
C ASN A 221 4.95 -2.36 -13.50
N GLY A 222 4.58 -2.34 -12.22
CA GLY A 222 5.43 -2.66 -11.07
C GLY A 222 6.38 -1.54 -10.64
N ASP A 223 6.12 -0.29 -11.02
CA ASP A 223 6.97 0.87 -10.67
C ASP A 223 6.59 1.58 -9.36
N SER A 224 5.68 0.98 -8.60
CA SER A 224 5.07 1.49 -7.37
C SER A 224 4.28 2.79 -7.57
N LYS A 225 3.70 3.01 -8.76
CA LYS A 225 2.83 4.16 -9.04
C LYS A 225 1.51 3.71 -9.63
N PRO A 226 0.37 4.25 -9.16
CA PRO A 226 -0.91 3.94 -9.76
C PRO A 226 -1.03 4.39 -11.22
N ASP A 227 -1.38 3.44 -12.08
CA ASP A 227 -1.75 3.64 -13.47
C ASP A 227 -3.27 3.69 -13.63
N TYR A 228 -3.77 4.41 -14.63
CA TYR A 228 -5.22 4.42 -14.90
C TYR A 228 -5.61 3.21 -15.74
N VAL A 229 -6.67 2.52 -15.34
CA VAL A 229 -7.41 1.62 -16.24
C VAL A 229 -8.61 2.33 -16.84
N LEU A 230 -8.70 2.29 -18.16
CA LEU A 230 -9.73 2.96 -18.94
C LEU A 230 -10.64 1.95 -19.62
N TYR A 231 -11.91 2.30 -19.78
CA TYR A 231 -12.90 1.50 -20.49
C TYR A 231 -13.70 2.35 -21.48
N ASN A 232 -13.89 1.82 -22.69
CA ASN A 232 -14.79 2.38 -23.68
C ASN A 232 -16.04 1.49 -23.83
N ALA A 233 -17.15 1.91 -23.23
CA ALA A 233 -18.38 1.12 -23.23
C ALA A 233 -18.97 0.85 -24.62
N SER A 234 -18.67 1.71 -25.61
CA SER A 234 -19.20 1.55 -26.98
C SER A 234 -18.44 0.47 -27.78
N THR A 235 -17.13 0.35 -27.56
CA THR A 235 -16.27 -0.63 -28.25
C THR A 235 -15.93 -1.84 -27.39
N ARG A 236 -16.17 -1.76 -26.07
CA ARG A 236 -15.75 -2.69 -25.01
C ARG A 236 -14.24 -2.80 -24.83
N GLN A 237 -13.46 -1.92 -25.44
CA GLN A 237 -12.00 -1.93 -25.30
C GLN A 237 -11.58 -1.39 -23.93
N THR A 238 -10.54 -1.98 -23.37
CA THR A 238 -9.79 -1.38 -22.26
C THR A 238 -8.45 -0.82 -22.72
N ALA A 239 -7.88 0.06 -21.90
CA ALA A 239 -6.52 0.55 -22.05
C ALA A 239 -5.93 0.80 -20.67
N ILE A 240 -4.62 0.68 -20.56
CA ILE A 240 -3.84 1.09 -19.39
C ILE A 240 -3.05 2.33 -19.81
N TRP A 241 -3.16 3.38 -19.02
CA TRP A 241 -2.35 4.59 -19.14
C TRP A 241 -1.36 4.58 -18.01
N TYR A 242 -0.07 4.51 -18.34
CA TYR A 242 0.99 4.46 -17.34
C TYR A 242 1.31 5.86 -16.87
N LEU A 243 1.27 6.11 -15.57
CA LEU A 243 1.44 7.45 -15.02
C LEU A 243 2.62 7.58 -14.06
N ASP A 244 3.21 8.76 -14.08
CA ASP A 244 3.98 9.27 -12.95
C ASP A 244 3.14 10.36 -12.30
N ASN A 245 2.37 9.97 -11.28
CA ASN A 245 1.42 10.85 -10.62
C ASN A 245 0.37 11.39 -11.63
N ASN A 246 0.31 12.70 -11.89
CA ASN A 246 -0.67 13.28 -12.81
C ASN A 246 -0.20 13.33 -14.28
N VAL A 247 0.99 12.80 -14.56
CA VAL A 247 1.62 12.87 -15.89
C VAL A 247 1.51 11.53 -16.59
N LEU A 248 0.89 11.52 -17.77
CA LEU A 248 0.87 10.36 -18.64
C LEU A 248 2.28 10.11 -19.22
N ILE A 249 2.85 8.94 -18.92
CA ILE A 249 4.15 8.52 -19.43
C ILE A 249 3.99 7.75 -20.75
N SER A 250 3.09 6.77 -20.77
CA SER A 250 2.78 5.99 -21.97
C SER A 250 1.42 5.32 -21.86
N ALA A 251 0.97 4.61 -22.90
CA ALA A 251 -0.32 3.93 -22.91
C ALA A 251 -0.28 2.64 -23.72
N ALA A 252 -1.06 1.65 -23.31
CA ALA A 252 -1.23 0.38 -24.01
C ALA A 252 -2.71 -0.02 -24.06
N TYR A 253 -3.14 -0.63 -25.17
CA TYR A 253 -4.46 -1.24 -25.24
C TYR A 253 -4.47 -2.56 -24.47
N GLY A 254 -5.55 -2.77 -23.72
CA GLY A 254 -5.84 -4.01 -23.01
C GLY A 254 -6.80 -4.91 -23.79
N PRO A 255 -7.28 -5.99 -23.15
CA PRO A 255 -8.24 -6.90 -23.77
C PRO A 255 -9.60 -6.23 -24.03
N THR A 256 -10.30 -6.71 -25.06
CA THR A 256 -11.69 -6.27 -25.32
C THR A 256 -12.65 -7.10 -24.49
N ILE A 257 -13.44 -6.47 -23.63
CA ILE A 257 -14.37 -7.11 -22.71
C ILE A 257 -15.50 -7.82 -23.46
N ALA A 258 -15.87 -8.99 -22.96
CA ALA A 258 -16.95 -9.81 -23.51
C ALA A 258 -18.30 -9.08 -23.46
N SER A 259 -19.15 -9.31 -24.48
CA SER A 259 -20.47 -8.68 -24.53
C SER A 259 -21.31 -8.99 -23.28
N GLY A 260 -21.93 -7.96 -22.72
CA GLY A 260 -22.77 -8.05 -21.52
C GLY A 260 -22.00 -7.84 -20.20
N TYR A 261 -20.67 -7.88 -20.23
CA TYR A 261 -19.83 -7.54 -19.08
C TYR A 261 -19.34 -6.09 -19.16
N VAL A 262 -19.03 -5.52 -18.00
CA VAL A 262 -18.30 -4.26 -17.84
C VAL A 262 -17.10 -4.50 -16.92
N LEU A 263 -16.06 -3.68 -17.03
CA LEU A 263 -15.00 -3.60 -16.03
C LEU A 263 -15.57 -2.95 -14.78
N SER A 264 -15.46 -3.61 -13.64
CA SER A 264 -16.01 -3.13 -12.37
C SER A 264 -14.95 -2.71 -11.36
N GLY A 265 -13.71 -3.17 -11.51
CA GLY A 265 -12.59 -2.78 -10.65
C GLY A 265 -11.37 -3.63 -10.97
N VAL A 266 -10.30 -3.39 -10.23
CA VAL A 266 -9.03 -4.11 -10.36
C VAL A 266 -8.47 -4.51 -9.00
N ALA A 267 -7.81 -5.67 -8.93
CA ALA A 267 -7.07 -6.14 -7.76
C ALA A 267 -6.22 -7.36 -8.16
N ASP A 268 -5.19 -7.71 -7.39
CA ASP A 268 -4.43 -8.95 -7.60
C ASP A 268 -5.19 -10.15 -7.01
N PHE A 269 -5.92 -10.89 -7.84
CA PHE A 269 -6.77 -12.00 -7.37
C PHE A 269 -6.02 -13.34 -7.29
N ASN A 270 -4.83 -13.44 -7.88
CA ASN A 270 -4.06 -14.67 -7.94
C ASN A 270 -2.72 -14.60 -7.16
N SER A 271 -2.46 -13.46 -6.51
CA SER A 271 -1.28 -13.17 -5.70
C SER A 271 0.03 -13.26 -6.50
N ASP A 272 0.01 -12.87 -7.78
CA ASP A 272 1.20 -12.84 -8.64
C ASP A 272 1.91 -11.47 -8.68
N GLY A 273 1.42 -10.53 -7.87
CA GLY A 273 1.92 -9.16 -7.74
C GLY A 273 1.39 -8.22 -8.82
N LYS A 274 0.36 -8.59 -9.59
CA LYS A 274 -0.15 -7.78 -10.71
C LYS A 274 -1.65 -7.59 -10.62
N PRO A 275 -2.16 -6.39 -10.95
CA PRO A 275 -3.60 -6.16 -10.96
C PRO A 275 -4.32 -6.95 -12.06
N ASP A 276 -5.33 -7.70 -11.65
CA ASP A 276 -6.28 -8.39 -12.51
C ASP A 276 -7.57 -7.57 -12.68
N TYR A 277 -8.41 -7.94 -13.63
CA TYR A 277 -9.72 -7.31 -13.84
C TYR A 277 -10.84 -8.12 -13.19
N VAL A 278 -11.70 -7.45 -12.42
CA VAL A 278 -13.02 -7.99 -12.08
C VAL A 278 -14.09 -7.41 -13.00
N LEU A 279 -14.86 -8.32 -13.60
CA LEU A 279 -15.91 -8.01 -14.56
C LEU A 279 -17.27 -8.35 -13.98
N TYR A 280 -18.29 -7.54 -14.29
CA TYR A 280 -19.66 -7.76 -13.86
C TYR A 280 -20.65 -7.72 -15.02
N ASN A 281 -21.56 -8.69 -15.06
CA ASN A 281 -22.68 -8.70 -16.00
C ASN A 281 -23.99 -8.41 -15.26
N ALA A 282 -24.51 -7.19 -15.36
CA ALA A 282 -25.69 -6.76 -14.62
C ALA A 282 -26.97 -7.54 -14.97
N SER A 283 -27.08 -8.10 -16.18
CA SER A 283 -28.26 -8.88 -16.59
C SER A 283 -28.31 -10.28 -15.96
N THR A 284 -27.15 -10.91 -15.79
CA THR A 284 -27.04 -12.26 -15.19
C THR A 284 -26.63 -12.23 -13.71
N ARG A 285 -26.08 -11.10 -13.26
CA ARG A 285 -25.37 -10.88 -11.98
C ARG A 285 -24.09 -11.69 -11.82
N GLN A 286 -23.61 -12.33 -12.89
CA GLN A 286 -22.38 -13.12 -12.84
C GLN A 286 -21.15 -12.22 -12.84
N THR A 287 -20.19 -12.52 -11.97
CA THR A 287 -18.85 -11.94 -12.02
C THR A 287 -17.89 -12.83 -12.80
N ALA A 288 -16.79 -12.25 -13.27
CA ALA A 288 -15.67 -12.99 -13.83
C ALA A 288 -14.37 -12.27 -13.47
N ILE A 289 -13.29 -13.03 -13.28
CA ILE A 289 -11.94 -12.50 -13.08
C ILE A 289 -11.14 -12.80 -14.33
N TRP A 290 -10.50 -11.79 -14.88
CA TRP A 290 -9.55 -11.90 -15.98
C TRP A 290 -8.17 -11.66 -15.41
N TYR A 291 -7.29 -12.65 -15.54
CA TYR A 291 -5.94 -12.57 -15.01
C TYR A 291 -5.03 -11.89 -16.02
N LEU A 292 -4.29 -10.87 -15.61
CA LEU A 292 -3.47 -10.08 -16.51
C LEU A 292 -1.98 -10.19 -16.18
N ASN A 293 -1.18 -10.00 -17.22
CA ASN A 293 0.22 -9.63 -17.06
C ASN A 293 0.37 -8.28 -17.75
N ASN A 294 0.30 -7.22 -16.95
CA ASN A 294 0.22 -5.84 -17.44
C ASN A 294 -1.01 -5.65 -18.36
N ASN A 295 -0.86 -5.21 -19.61
CA ASN A 295 -1.98 -4.99 -20.53
C ASN A 295 -2.47 -6.26 -21.27
N VAL A 296 -1.88 -7.43 -20.98
CA VAL A 296 -2.15 -8.67 -21.70
C VAL A 296 -3.01 -9.61 -20.85
N LEU A 297 -4.14 -10.06 -21.40
CA LEU A 297 -4.96 -11.11 -20.80
C LEU A 297 -4.23 -12.46 -20.87
N VAL A 298 -3.97 -13.06 -19.71
CA VAL A 298 -3.33 -14.38 -19.58
C VAL A 298 -4.40 -15.48 -19.59
N SER A 299 -5.43 -15.35 -18.76
CA SER A 299 -6.54 -16.31 -18.69
C SER A 299 -7.76 -15.67 -18.00
N GLY A 300 -8.86 -16.41 -17.83
CA GLY A 300 -10.01 -15.91 -17.08
C GLY A 300 -10.85 -17.02 -16.47
N ALA A 301 -11.54 -16.68 -15.39
CA ALA A 301 -12.39 -17.58 -14.62
C ALA A 301 -13.74 -16.91 -14.29
N TYR A 302 -14.80 -17.71 -14.23
CA TYR A 302 -16.09 -17.21 -13.74
C TYR A 302 -16.07 -17.12 -12.21
N GLY A 303 -16.54 -15.98 -11.70
CA GLY A 303 -16.73 -15.75 -10.28
C GLY A 303 -18.16 -16.06 -9.82
N PRO A 304 -18.49 -15.77 -8.55
CA PRO A 304 -19.81 -16.01 -8.02
C PRO A 304 -20.88 -15.12 -8.70
N THR A 305 -22.12 -15.59 -8.66
CA THR A 305 -23.30 -14.81 -9.10
C THR A 305 -23.84 -14.00 -7.94
N ILE A 306 -23.82 -12.68 -8.08
CA ILE A 306 -24.23 -11.74 -7.03
C ILE A 306 -25.73 -11.88 -6.74
N ALA A 307 -26.09 -11.79 -5.46
CA ALA A 307 -27.46 -11.90 -4.99
C ALA A 307 -28.37 -10.81 -5.60
N SER A 308 -29.63 -11.15 -5.84
CA SER A 308 -30.60 -10.21 -6.42
C SER A 308 -30.72 -8.94 -5.57
N GLY A 309 -30.67 -7.79 -6.25
CA GLY A 309 -30.76 -6.47 -5.61
C GLY A 309 -29.41 -5.88 -5.18
N TYR A 310 -28.34 -6.67 -5.16
CA TYR A 310 -26.98 -6.20 -4.92
C TYR A 310 -26.22 -5.97 -6.23
N VAL A 311 -25.23 -5.09 -6.20
CA VAL A 311 -24.22 -4.89 -7.24
C VAL A 311 -22.83 -4.97 -6.63
N LEU A 312 -21.82 -5.33 -7.43
CA LEU A 312 -20.41 -5.19 -7.05
C LEU A 312 -20.08 -3.70 -7.00
N SER A 313 -19.59 -3.22 -5.86
CA SER A 313 -19.28 -1.81 -5.62
C SER A 313 -17.80 -1.52 -5.44
N GLY A 314 -16.99 -2.52 -5.15
CA GLY A 314 -15.55 -2.38 -4.97
C GLY A 314 -14.92 -3.71 -4.58
N VAL A 315 -13.60 -3.72 -4.56
CA VAL A 315 -12.78 -4.88 -4.18
C VAL A 315 -11.65 -4.43 -3.27
N ALA A 316 -11.41 -5.17 -2.19
CA ALA A 316 -10.33 -4.94 -1.24
C ALA A 316 -10.25 -6.14 -0.28
N ASP A 317 -9.12 -6.35 0.40
CA ASP A 317 -8.97 -7.41 1.40
C ASP A 317 -9.59 -6.97 2.75
N PHE A 318 -10.82 -7.39 3.04
CA PHE A 318 -11.55 -6.94 4.23
C PHE A 318 -11.28 -7.79 5.46
N ASN A 319 -10.85 -9.04 5.29
CA ASN A 319 -10.55 -9.96 6.39
C ASN A 319 -9.04 -10.12 6.65
N THR A 320 -8.22 -9.31 5.97
CA THR A 320 -6.75 -9.30 6.08
C THR A 320 -6.17 -10.68 5.83
N ASP A 321 -6.63 -11.42 4.82
CA ASP A 321 -6.10 -12.76 4.50
C ASP A 321 -5.15 -12.77 3.29
N GLY A 322 -4.83 -11.58 2.76
CA GLY A 322 -3.99 -11.36 1.60
C GLY A 322 -4.72 -11.51 0.27
N LYS A 323 -6.06 -11.58 0.26
CA LYS A 323 -6.86 -11.81 -0.95
C LYS A 323 -7.94 -10.74 -1.12
N PRO A 324 -8.19 -10.26 -2.34
CA PRO A 324 -9.27 -9.31 -2.57
C PRO A 324 -10.65 -9.93 -2.38
N ASP A 325 -11.45 -9.29 -1.53
CA ASP A 325 -12.86 -9.59 -1.31
C ASP A 325 -13.77 -8.68 -2.13
N TYR A 326 -15.07 -8.99 -2.17
CA TYR A 326 -16.07 -8.13 -2.81
C TYR A 326 -16.87 -7.35 -1.77
N VAL A 327 -16.97 -6.03 -1.94
CA VAL A 327 -18.04 -5.26 -1.30
C VAL A 327 -19.23 -5.11 -2.24
N LEU A 328 -20.40 -5.42 -1.71
CA LEU A 328 -21.66 -5.41 -2.42
C LEU A 328 -22.59 -4.35 -1.82
N TYR A 329 -23.33 -3.64 -2.69
CA TYR A 329 -24.29 -2.63 -2.26
C TYR A 329 -25.68 -2.87 -2.85
N ASN A 330 -26.71 -2.76 -2.01
CA ASN A 330 -28.10 -2.77 -2.45
C ASN A 330 -28.70 -1.36 -2.28
N ALA A 331 -28.84 -0.63 -3.39
CA ALA A 331 -29.33 0.75 -3.36
C ALA A 331 -30.79 0.90 -2.86
N ASN A 332 -31.61 -0.16 -2.92
CA ASN A 332 -32.99 -0.11 -2.47
C ASN A 332 -33.09 -0.20 -0.93
N THR A 333 -32.25 -1.03 -0.32
CA THR A 333 -32.22 -1.22 1.15
C THR A 333 -31.13 -0.40 1.83
N ARG A 334 -30.15 0.11 1.07
CA ARG A 334 -28.89 0.71 1.49
C ARG A 334 -27.94 -0.25 2.23
N GLN A 335 -28.27 -1.54 2.24
CA GLN A 335 -27.46 -2.55 2.93
C GLN A 335 -26.17 -2.81 2.14
N THR A 336 -25.04 -2.88 2.86
CA THR A 336 -23.80 -3.44 2.32
C THR A 336 -23.61 -4.88 2.78
N ALA A 337 -22.85 -5.64 2.01
CA ALA A 337 -22.36 -6.97 2.37
C ALA A 337 -20.93 -7.13 1.86
N ILE A 338 -20.11 -7.86 2.61
CA ILE A 338 -18.77 -8.27 2.20
C ILE A 338 -18.83 -9.76 1.91
N TRP A 339 -18.37 -10.15 0.73
CA TRP A 339 -18.17 -11.54 0.35
C TRP A 339 -16.69 -11.82 0.37
N TYR A 340 -16.28 -12.80 1.17
CA TYR A 340 -14.90 -13.22 1.28
C TYR A 340 -14.56 -14.20 0.16
N LEU A 341 -13.47 -13.97 -0.56
CA LEU A 341 -13.08 -14.77 -1.71
C LEU A 341 -11.74 -15.48 -1.51
N ASP A 342 -11.64 -16.64 -2.16
CA ASP A 342 -10.36 -17.25 -2.48
C ASP A 342 -10.26 -17.28 -4.00
N ASN A 343 -9.56 -16.29 -4.55
CA ASN A 343 -9.49 -16.04 -5.98
C ASN A 343 -10.91 -15.86 -6.59
N ASN A 344 -11.33 -16.68 -7.54
CA ASN A 344 -12.66 -16.58 -8.17
C ASN A 344 -13.78 -17.29 -7.39
N VAL A 345 -13.49 -17.84 -6.21
CA VAL A 345 -14.43 -18.66 -5.43
C VAL A 345 -14.94 -17.88 -4.22
N TYR A 346 -16.28 -17.82 -4.08
CA TYR A 346 -16.92 -17.33 -2.86
C TYR A 346 -16.71 -18.34 -1.72
N VAL A 347 -16.13 -17.87 -0.61
CA VAL A 347 -15.87 -18.68 0.59
C VAL A 347 -16.99 -18.49 1.61
N SER A 348 -17.25 -17.24 1.98
CA SER A 348 -18.28 -16.87 2.96
C SER A 348 -18.65 -15.39 2.83
N GLY A 349 -19.55 -14.88 3.68
CA GLY A 349 -19.90 -13.46 3.62
C GLY A 349 -20.56 -12.95 4.90
N ALA A 350 -20.48 -11.65 5.09
CA ALA A 350 -21.03 -10.92 6.23
C ALA A 350 -21.81 -9.69 5.76
N TYR A 351 -22.83 -9.30 6.53
CA TYR A 351 -23.48 -8.01 6.29
C TYR A 351 -22.63 -6.89 6.90
N GLY A 352 -22.40 -5.85 6.10
CA GLY A 352 -21.75 -4.62 6.54
C GLY A 352 -22.75 -3.61 7.10
N PRO A 353 -22.33 -2.36 7.33
CA PRO A 353 -23.22 -1.31 7.80
C PRO A 353 -24.24 -0.89 6.72
N THR A 354 -25.42 -0.46 7.15
CA THR A 354 -26.43 0.13 6.27
C THR A 354 -26.10 1.60 6.01
N ILE A 355 -25.91 1.94 4.74
CA ILE A 355 -25.50 3.28 4.29
C ILE A 355 -26.58 4.31 4.64
N ALA A 356 -26.14 5.50 5.07
CA ALA A 356 -27.03 6.59 5.41
C ALA A 356 -27.87 7.06 4.21
N SER A 357 -29.12 7.48 4.47
CA SER A 357 -30.00 8.00 3.42
C SER A 357 -29.37 9.21 2.72
N GLY A 358 -29.47 9.25 1.39
CA GLY A 358 -28.88 10.31 0.57
C GLY A 358 -27.42 10.11 0.19
N TYR A 359 -26.82 8.98 0.59
CA TYR A 359 -25.49 8.54 0.19
C TYR A 359 -25.53 7.23 -0.60
N VAL A 360 -24.49 7.00 -1.40
CA VAL A 360 -24.18 5.72 -2.03
C VAL A 360 -22.75 5.31 -1.68
N LEU A 361 -22.47 4.02 -1.66
CA LEU A 361 -21.09 3.52 -1.62
C LEU A 361 -20.41 3.83 -2.95
N SER A 362 -19.33 4.60 -2.91
CA SER A 362 -18.63 5.08 -4.11
C SER A 362 -17.31 4.35 -4.37
N GLY A 363 -16.70 3.77 -3.34
CA GLY A 363 -15.42 3.08 -3.44
C GLY A 363 -14.98 2.60 -2.05
N VAL A 364 -13.88 1.86 -2.03
CA VAL A 364 -13.25 1.32 -0.81
C VAL A 364 -11.74 1.41 -0.92
N ALA A 365 -11.08 1.73 0.19
CA ALA A 365 -9.63 1.81 0.34
C ALA A 365 -9.32 2.03 1.83
N ASP A 366 -8.10 1.77 2.27
CA ASP A 366 -7.66 2.12 3.63
C ASP A 366 -7.34 3.62 3.68
N PHE A 367 -8.19 4.43 4.32
CA PHE A 367 -7.95 5.87 4.41
C PHE A 367 -7.09 6.25 5.60
N ASN A 368 -7.18 5.51 6.71
CA ASN A 368 -6.48 5.82 7.97
C ASN A 368 -5.24 4.98 8.23
N THR A 369 -4.70 4.30 7.22
CA THR A 369 -3.42 3.59 7.27
C THR A 369 -3.36 2.52 8.36
N ASP A 370 -4.49 1.85 8.62
CA ASP A 370 -4.59 0.81 9.66
C ASP A 370 -4.61 -0.62 9.12
N GLY A 371 -4.36 -0.77 7.82
CA GLY A 371 -4.33 -2.04 7.10
C GLY A 371 -5.73 -2.56 6.74
N LYS A 372 -6.80 -1.79 6.95
CA LYS A 372 -8.18 -2.25 6.75
C LYS A 372 -8.93 -1.36 5.76
N PRO A 373 -9.64 -1.94 4.78
CA PRO A 373 -10.41 -1.14 3.84
C PRO A 373 -11.61 -0.46 4.48
N ASP A 374 -11.73 0.83 4.23
CA ASP A 374 -12.81 1.70 4.62
C ASP A 374 -13.78 1.96 3.47
N TYR A 375 -14.89 2.63 3.77
CA TYR A 375 -15.86 3.05 2.74
C TYR A 375 -15.77 4.55 2.47
N VAL A 376 -15.69 4.93 1.20
CA VAL A 376 -15.99 6.30 0.77
C VAL A 376 -17.41 6.37 0.19
N LEU A 377 -18.20 7.25 0.79
CA LEU A 377 -19.60 7.47 0.46
C LEU A 377 -19.77 8.79 -0.26
N TYR A 378 -20.71 8.87 -1.19
CA TYR A 378 -20.98 10.09 -1.96
C TYR A 378 -22.45 10.47 -1.94
N SER A 379 -22.72 11.76 -1.72
CA SER A 379 -24.07 12.33 -1.87
C SER A 379 -24.16 13.20 -3.12
N ALA A 380 -24.91 12.76 -4.12
CA ALA A 380 -25.10 13.55 -5.35
C ALA A 380 -25.82 14.89 -5.13
N GLY A 381 -26.63 15.00 -4.07
CA GLY A 381 -27.37 16.22 -3.74
C GLY A 381 -26.48 17.34 -3.20
N THR A 382 -25.45 17.00 -2.42
CA THR A 382 -24.52 17.96 -1.80
C THR A 382 -23.14 17.96 -2.43
N ARG A 383 -22.81 16.92 -3.22
CA ARG A 383 -21.48 16.55 -3.73
C ARG A 383 -20.47 16.19 -2.63
N GLN A 384 -20.94 16.02 -1.41
CA GLN A 384 -20.08 15.75 -0.26
C GLN A 384 -19.68 14.29 -0.24
N THR A 385 -18.41 14.02 0.11
CA THR A 385 -17.97 12.67 0.48
C THR A 385 -17.98 12.49 2.00
N LEU A 386 -18.19 11.25 2.43
CA LEU A 386 -18.14 10.84 3.83
C LEU A 386 -17.36 9.54 3.89
N ILE A 387 -16.30 9.50 4.68
CA ILE A 387 -15.49 8.30 4.90
C ILE A 387 -16.02 7.61 6.15
N TRP A 388 -16.26 6.31 6.06
CA TRP A 388 -16.60 5.44 7.17
C TRP A 388 -15.42 4.51 7.40
N TYR A 389 -14.87 4.54 8.60
CA TYR A 389 -13.78 3.67 8.99
C TYR A 389 -14.31 2.34 9.48
N LEU A 390 -13.74 1.24 8.99
CA LEU A 390 -14.22 -0.11 9.25
C LEU A 390 -13.15 -0.99 9.89
N ASP A 391 -13.62 -1.97 10.67
CA ASP A 391 -12.86 -3.17 10.96
C ASP A 391 -13.61 -4.35 10.35
N ASN A 392 -13.13 -4.80 9.18
CA ASN A 392 -13.83 -5.78 8.35
C ASN A 392 -15.27 -5.32 8.02
N ASN A 393 -16.31 -6.00 8.51
CA ASN A 393 -17.70 -5.66 8.24
C ASN A 393 -18.32 -4.72 9.29
N ILE A 394 -17.53 -4.24 10.25
CA ILE A 394 -18.00 -3.44 11.38
C ILE A 394 -17.65 -1.97 11.17
N TYR A 395 -18.67 -1.10 11.19
CA TYR A 395 -18.47 0.35 11.22
C TYR A 395 -17.94 0.81 12.57
N LEU A 396 -16.84 1.56 12.57
CA LEU A 396 -16.22 2.12 13.77
C LEU A 396 -16.65 3.58 13.99
N ARG A 397 -16.38 4.44 13.01
CA ARG A 397 -16.65 5.88 13.05
C ARG A 397 -16.73 6.45 11.62
N GLY A 398 -17.13 7.71 11.49
CA GLY A 398 -17.17 8.39 10.20
C GLY A 398 -16.62 9.80 10.26
N ALA A 399 -16.01 10.25 9.17
CA ALA A 399 -15.44 11.58 9.01
C ALA A 399 -15.85 12.19 7.67
N TRP A 400 -16.04 13.51 7.67
CA TRP A 400 -16.35 14.24 6.44
C TRP A 400 -15.14 14.24 5.52
N GLY A 401 -15.35 13.74 4.30
CA GLY A 401 -14.37 13.83 3.24
C GLY A 401 -14.53 15.12 2.41
N PRO A 402 -13.71 15.25 1.35
CA PRO A 402 -13.77 16.38 0.44
C PRO A 402 -15.12 16.52 -0.27
N THR A 403 -15.54 17.76 -0.54
CA THR A 403 -16.72 18.03 -1.40
C THR A 403 -16.29 18.11 -2.86
N LEU A 404 -16.82 17.24 -3.72
CA LEU A 404 -16.44 17.20 -5.12
C LEU A 404 -16.98 18.43 -5.89
N PRO A 405 -16.25 18.95 -6.88
CA PRO A 405 -16.75 20.04 -7.72
C PRO A 405 -17.90 19.55 -8.61
N ALA A 406 -18.74 20.48 -9.08
CA ALA A 406 -19.84 20.13 -9.96
C ALA A 406 -19.36 19.47 -11.26
N GLY A 407 -19.98 18.35 -11.64
CA GLY A 407 -19.65 17.58 -12.85
C GLY A 407 -18.49 16.59 -12.68
N TRP A 408 -17.88 16.52 -11.49
CA TRP A 408 -16.84 15.54 -11.16
C TRP A 408 -17.43 14.38 -10.36
N SER A 409 -16.94 13.18 -10.63
CA SER A 409 -17.21 11.96 -9.86
C SER A 409 -15.91 11.36 -9.36
N LEU A 410 -15.95 10.75 -8.17
CA LEU A 410 -14.91 9.84 -7.71
C LEU A 410 -14.92 8.59 -8.59
N VAL A 411 -13.75 8.23 -9.11
CA VAL A 411 -13.52 7.02 -9.92
C VAL A 411 -13.00 5.92 -9.02
N ALA A 412 -11.86 6.19 -8.37
CA ALA A 412 -11.21 5.31 -7.42
C ALA A 412 -10.66 6.16 -6.26
N PRO A 413 -10.83 5.70 -5.01
CA PRO A 413 -10.02 6.18 -3.91
C PRO A 413 -8.62 5.59 -3.91
#